data_AF-A0A428RW28-F1
#
_entry.id   AF-A0A428RW28-F1
#
_cell.length_a   1.000
_cell.length_b   1.000
_cell.length_c   1.000
_cell.angle_alpha   90.00
_cell.angle_beta   90.00
_cell.angle_gamma   90.00
#
_symmetry.space_group_name_H-M   'P 1'
#
loop_
_entity.id
_entity.type
_entity.pdbx_description
1 polymer ?
#
loop_
_entity_poly.entity_id
_entity_poly.type
_entity_poly.pdbx_seq_one_letter_code
_entity_poly.pdbx_strand_id
1 'polypeptide(L)'
;MRTVAPPEQSISPWAPDLYVKMVLISTDETQAARRYISDWKGIKKFRGVTHYSLLWPDEEIDDLSVETQQLHKELYPEMFRLRETIFAGFRYGWSEKNTFDDTPDHRRATYEKAWAEGGFRFWVSIYKDNLFDGKTNEESYKFWAEKTRARVQDPKERDLLATLQMPHCFGIKRPCLEHDYFEQCNRSNVDIIDIKTNPVKEFTKTGLVLKDGTHHDDLDVGAIATGFDVVTGAEIPPVSSRRGFCDAHMHNWSECIDHIAEHFRKGKMMGYWKGEHEFESEKADLVMDAIPPYLIKDELETVTPFPATDRTMRTTTQHIGELQISSDRSMREWDMI
;
A
#
# COMPACT_ATOMS: atom_id res chain seq x y z
N MET A 1 29.55 11.70 5.96
CA MET A 1 30.01 13.10 5.76
C MET A 1 29.02 14.01 6.48
N ARG A 2 29.50 15.13 7.05
CA ARG A 2 28.81 15.96 8.06
C ARG A 2 27.34 16.25 7.76
N THR A 3 26.47 15.94 8.72
CA THR A 3 25.08 16.39 8.79
C THR A 3 25.05 17.88 9.13
N VAL A 4 24.54 18.68 8.20
CA VAL A 4 24.05 20.03 8.51
C VAL A 4 22.64 19.83 9.04
N ALA A 5 22.42 20.16 10.33
CA ALA A 5 21.07 20.20 10.88
C ALA A 5 20.23 21.19 10.06
N PRO A 6 18.99 20.86 9.66
CA PRO A 6 18.08 21.86 9.14
C PRO A 6 17.93 22.97 10.20
N PRO A 7 17.86 24.25 9.80
CA PRO A 7 17.53 25.30 10.74
C PRO A 7 16.17 24.98 11.36
N GLU A 8 16.03 25.19 12.68
CA GLU A 8 14.77 25.15 13.40
C GLU A 8 13.68 25.81 12.53
N GLN A 9 12.76 25.01 12.00
CA GLN A 9 11.63 25.56 11.27
C GLN A 9 10.85 26.44 12.24
N SER A 10 10.90 27.74 11.99
CA SER A 10 10.15 28.73 12.75
C SER A 10 8.67 28.40 12.63
N ILE A 11 8.08 28.05 13.76
CA ILE A 11 6.65 28.02 13.97
C ILE A 11 6.10 29.38 13.53
N SER A 12 5.11 29.38 12.63
CA SER A 12 4.46 30.59 12.12
C SER A 12 4.07 31.54 13.28
N PRO A 13 4.38 32.85 13.20
CA PRO A 13 4.18 33.80 14.31
C PRO A 13 2.71 34.16 14.60
N TRP A 14 1.73 33.52 13.96
CA TRP A 14 0.32 33.92 14.04
C TRP A 14 -0.58 33.10 14.98
N ALA A 15 -0.09 32.06 15.67
CA ALA A 15 -0.79 31.46 16.81
C ALA A 15 0.12 30.44 17.54
N PRO A 16 0.91 30.83 18.54
CA PRO A 16 1.77 29.90 19.27
C PRO A 16 1.02 28.88 20.16
N ASP A 17 -0.30 29.02 20.31
CA ASP A 17 -1.14 28.22 21.22
C ASP A 17 -2.25 27.40 20.53
N LEU A 18 -2.26 27.31 19.19
CA LEU A 18 -3.27 26.52 18.49
C LEU A 18 -2.81 25.05 18.35
N TYR A 19 -3.05 24.25 19.37
CA TYR A 19 -2.84 22.80 19.31
C TYR A 19 -4.11 22.13 18.80
N VAL A 20 -4.01 21.40 17.68
CA VAL A 20 -5.10 20.56 17.17
C VAL A 20 -5.03 19.20 17.85
N LYS A 21 -6.08 18.81 18.58
CA LYS A 21 -6.19 17.48 19.18
C LYS A 21 -6.84 16.51 18.19
N MET A 22 -6.11 15.45 17.87
CA MET A 22 -6.50 14.49 16.85
C MET A 22 -6.62 13.08 17.44
N VAL A 23 -7.64 12.34 17.00
CA VAL A 23 -7.68 10.88 17.18
C VAL A 23 -7.50 10.18 15.85
N LEU A 24 -6.56 9.24 15.77
CA LEU A 24 -6.42 8.32 14.65
C LEU A 24 -6.97 6.96 15.06
N ILE A 25 -7.98 6.47 14.35
CA ILE A 25 -8.51 5.13 14.57
C ILE A 25 -8.08 4.26 13.41
N SER A 26 -7.17 3.32 13.68
CA SER A 26 -6.70 2.35 12.71
C SER A 26 -7.05 0.96 13.20
N THR A 27 -7.66 0.17 12.31
CA THR A 27 -7.58 -1.28 12.35
C THR A 27 -6.39 -1.65 11.46
N ASP A 28 -5.71 -2.73 11.80
CA ASP A 28 -4.47 -3.31 11.26
C ASP A 28 -4.41 -3.57 9.73
N GLU A 29 -5.28 -2.94 8.93
CA GLU A 29 -5.58 -3.27 7.53
C GLU A 29 -5.55 -2.01 6.64
N THR A 30 -4.41 -1.33 6.54
CA THR A 30 -4.32 -0.01 5.90
C THR A 30 -4.29 -0.01 4.36
N GLN A 31 -4.58 -1.11 3.67
CA GLN A 31 -4.53 -1.16 2.20
C GLN A 31 -5.70 -1.91 1.57
N ALA A 32 -6.71 -1.18 1.09
CA ALA A 32 -7.74 -1.67 0.18
C ALA A 32 -8.53 -0.49 -0.46
N ALA A 33 -9.64 -0.71 -1.19
CA ALA A 33 -10.11 0.24 -2.23
C ALA A 33 -11.36 1.12 -1.92
N ARG A 34 -12.18 0.85 -0.88
CA ARG A 34 -13.26 1.78 -0.43
C ARG A 34 -13.44 1.92 1.10
N ARG A 35 -13.56 3.17 1.58
CA ARG A 35 -13.59 3.60 3.00
C ARG A 35 -14.43 2.65 3.87
N TYR A 36 -13.80 1.94 4.81
CA TYR A 36 -14.51 1.24 5.88
C TYR A 36 -14.60 2.17 7.09
N ILE A 37 -15.80 2.35 7.66
CA ILE A 37 -16.01 3.02 8.96
C ILE A 37 -16.90 2.07 9.74
N SER A 38 -16.47 1.68 10.94
CA SER A 38 -17.33 0.88 11.81
C SER A 38 -18.60 1.66 12.17
N ASP A 39 -19.72 0.97 12.42
CA ASP A 39 -21.00 1.57 12.82
C ASP A 39 -20.98 2.08 14.27
N TRP A 40 -19.99 2.92 14.61
CA TRP A 40 -19.88 3.49 15.94
C TRP A 40 -21.05 4.43 16.22
N LYS A 41 -21.74 4.13 17.32
CA LYS A 41 -22.85 4.95 17.80
C LYS A 41 -22.38 6.39 17.98
N GLY A 42 -23.07 7.32 17.34
CA GLY A 42 -22.80 8.75 17.50
C GLY A 42 -21.69 9.32 16.63
N ILE A 43 -21.04 8.56 15.73
CA ILE A 43 -20.00 9.09 14.83
C ILE A 43 -20.48 10.32 14.04
N LYS A 44 -21.75 10.34 13.62
CA LYS A 44 -22.39 11.48 12.93
C LYS A 44 -22.61 12.73 13.81
N LYS A 45 -22.42 12.62 15.13
CA LYS A 45 -22.56 13.73 16.10
C LYS A 45 -21.24 14.44 16.38
N PHE A 46 -20.11 13.83 16.01
CA PHE A 46 -18.79 14.42 16.17
C PHE A 46 -18.71 15.71 15.34
N ARG A 47 -18.29 16.81 15.97
CA ARG A 47 -18.28 18.14 15.33
C ARG A 47 -16.92 18.53 14.75
N GLY A 48 -15.88 17.74 15.00
CA GLY A 48 -14.56 17.94 14.44
C GLY A 48 -14.47 17.58 12.96
N VAL A 49 -13.34 17.91 12.33
CA VAL A 49 -13.11 17.59 10.92
C VAL A 49 -12.70 16.12 10.82
N THR A 50 -13.33 15.36 9.91
CA THR A 50 -12.96 13.96 9.67
C THR A 50 -12.08 13.87 8.43
N HIS A 51 -10.85 13.41 8.58
CA HIS A 51 -9.93 13.18 7.47
C HIS A 51 -9.73 11.66 7.23
N TYR A 52 -9.52 11.29 5.97
CA TYR A 52 -9.10 9.94 5.59
C TYR A 52 -7.65 10.02 5.15
N SER A 53 -6.82 9.11 5.64
CA SER A 53 -5.40 9.06 5.33
C SER A 53 -5.17 8.55 3.90
N LEU A 54 -5.24 9.47 2.93
CA LEU A 54 -4.72 9.32 1.57
C LEU A 54 -4.11 10.66 1.16
N LEU A 55 -2.98 11.01 1.80
CA LEU A 55 -2.04 11.97 1.28
C LEU A 55 -0.65 11.38 1.53
N TRP A 56 -0.02 10.97 0.44
CA TRP A 56 1.39 10.62 0.41
C TRP A 56 2.18 11.93 0.59
N PRO A 57 3.16 12.01 1.51
CA PRO A 57 3.98 13.21 1.58
C PRO A 57 4.86 13.32 0.34
N ASP A 58 4.96 14.55 -0.18
CA ASP A 58 5.97 14.97 -1.16
C ASP A 58 7.35 14.99 -0.47
N GLU A 59 7.93 13.83 -0.17
CA GLU A 59 9.36 13.77 0.09
C GLU A 59 10.10 13.74 -1.24
N GLU A 60 11.21 14.49 -1.31
CA GLU A 60 12.14 14.49 -2.44
C GLU A 60 12.45 13.04 -2.82
N ILE A 61 11.91 12.61 -3.96
CA ILE A 61 12.37 11.41 -4.66
C ILE A 61 13.88 11.60 -4.78
N ASP A 62 14.64 10.64 -4.24
CA ASP A 62 16.10 10.58 -4.35
C ASP A 62 16.47 11.00 -5.77
N ASP A 63 17.01 12.22 -5.92
CA ASP A 63 17.13 12.92 -7.20
C ASP A 63 18.29 12.28 -7.94
N LEU A 64 18.09 11.04 -8.37
CA LEU A 64 19.03 10.28 -9.16
C LEU A 64 19.30 11.12 -10.38
N SER A 65 20.55 11.54 -10.54
CA SER A 65 20.95 12.32 -11.70
C SER A 65 20.49 11.62 -12.99
N VAL A 66 20.16 12.39 -14.02
CA VAL A 66 19.79 11.83 -15.33
C VAL A 66 20.83 10.79 -15.79
N GLU A 67 22.11 11.04 -15.52
CA GLU A 67 23.19 10.09 -15.78
C GLU A 67 23.02 8.76 -15.03
N THR A 68 22.72 8.80 -13.73
CA THR A 68 22.49 7.60 -12.91
C THR A 68 21.25 6.83 -13.40
N GLN A 69 20.18 7.54 -13.75
CA GLN A 69 18.98 6.92 -14.31
C GLN A 69 19.26 6.26 -15.67
N GLN A 70 20.07 6.89 -16.54
CA GLN A 70 20.43 6.32 -17.84
C GLN A 70 21.31 5.06 -17.70
N LEU A 71 22.25 5.06 -16.76
CA LEU A 71 23.02 3.85 -16.43
C LEU A 71 22.12 2.72 -15.94
N HIS A 72 21.11 3.03 -15.10
CA HIS A 72 20.16 2.03 -14.66
C HIS A 72 19.28 1.50 -15.79
N LYS A 73 18.91 2.33 -16.79
CA LYS A 73 18.09 1.93 -17.94
C LYS A 73 18.71 0.80 -18.75
N GLU A 74 20.03 0.70 -18.82
CA GLU A 74 20.71 -0.44 -19.46
C GLU A 74 20.35 -1.78 -18.78
N LEU A 75 20.05 -1.76 -17.48
CA LEU A 75 19.68 -2.94 -16.70
C LEU A 75 18.17 -3.22 -16.70
N TYR A 76 17.33 -2.33 -17.25
CA TYR A 76 15.87 -2.45 -17.20
C TYR A 76 15.35 -3.76 -17.80
N PRO A 77 15.81 -4.21 -18.99
CA PRO A 77 15.35 -5.47 -19.57
C PRO A 77 15.52 -6.65 -18.61
N GLU A 78 16.69 -6.73 -17.95
CA GLU A 78 16.96 -7.80 -16.99
C GLU A 78 16.15 -7.61 -15.70
N MET A 79 15.97 -6.38 -15.21
CA MET A 79 15.13 -6.12 -14.05
C MET A 79 13.68 -6.53 -14.30
N PHE A 80 13.09 -6.22 -15.47
CA PHE A 80 11.73 -6.65 -15.80
C PHE A 80 11.62 -8.18 -15.86
N ARG A 81 12.60 -8.85 -16.50
CA ARG A 81 12.67 -10.32 -16.51
C ARG A 81 12.73 -10.93 -15.11
N LEU A 82 13.51 -10.32 -14.20
CA LEU A 82 13.60 -10.77 -12.81
C LEU A 82 12.29 -10.58 -12.05
N ARG A 83 11.56 -9.47 -12.27
CA ARG A 83 10.25 -9.23 -11.64
C ARG A 83 9.22 -10.31 -11.99
N GLU A 84 9.27 -10.86 -13.21
CA GLU A 84 8.35 -11.93 -13.63
C GLU A 84 8.72 -13.31 -13.05
N THR A 85 9.98 -13.51 -12.65
CA THR A 85 10.51 -14.83 -12.28
C THR A 85 10.79 -14.98 -10.79
N ILE A 86 10.81 -13.88 -10.04
CA ILE A 86 11.03 -13.85 -8.60
C ILE A 86 9.68 -13.78 -7.88
N PHE A 87 9.52 -14.61 -6.84
CA PHE A 87 8.28 -14.78 -6.06
C PHE A 87 7.51 -13.49 -5.75
N ALA A 88 8.21 -12.45 -5.31
CA ALA A 88 7.60 -11.19 -4.87
C ALA A 88 7.72 -10.04 -5.88
N GLY A 89 8.18 -10.30 -7.11
CA GLY A 89 8.28 -9.27 -8.15
C GLY A 89 9.28 -8.14 -7.88
N PHE A 90 10.27 -8.39 -7.03
CA PHE A 90 11.40 -7.50 -6.73
C PHE A 90 12.66 -7.92 -7.48
N ARG A 91 13.73 -7.13 -7.32
CA ARG A 91 15.08 -7.42 -7.86
C ARG A 91 15.88 -8.40 -6.97
N TYR A 92 15.24 -8.97 -5.97
CA TYR A 92 15.82 -9.87 -4.98
C TYR A 92 14.78 -10.91 -4.58
N GLY A 93 15.24 -12.12 -4.28
CA GLY A 93 14.41 -13.23 -3.83
C GLY A 93 14.89 -13.76 -2.48
N TRP A 94 14.36 -14.92 -2.12
CA TRP A 94 14.71 -15.65 -0.91
C TRP A 94 16.18 -16.07 -0.90
N SER A 95 16.74 -16.18 0.30
CA SER A 95 17.91 -17.02 0.57
C SER A 95 17.56 -18.47 0.27
N GLU A 96 18.43 -19.15 -0.47
CA GLU A 96 18.27 -20.57 -0.82
C GLU A 96 18.44 -21.53 0.36
N LYS A 97 18.82 -21.02 1.53
CA LYS A 97 18.93 -21.79 2.78
C LYS A 97 17.59 -21.86 3.51
N ASN A 98 17.40 -22.92 4.28
CA ASN A 98 16.36 -22.94 5.32
C ASN A 98 16.89 -22.25 6.57
N THR A 99 15.98 -21.72 7.39
CA THR A 99 16.30 -20.93 8.57
C THR A 99 17.23 -21.70 9.51
N PHE A 100 16.87 -22.93 9.88
CA PHE A 100 17.64 -23.73 10.85
C PHE A 100 18.82 -24.52 10.28
N ASP A 101 19.09 -24.39 8.97
CA ASP A 101 20.35 -24.86 8.38
C ASP A 101 21.52 -23.92 8.72
N ASP A 102 21.23 -22.67 9.12
CA ASP A 102 22.20 -21.70 9.60
C ASP A 102 22.31 -21.67 11.12
N THR A 103 23.53 -21.36 11.60
CA THR A 103 23.79 -21.10 13.03
C THR A 103 23.04 -19.86 13.52
N PRO A 104 22.75 -19.73 14.82
CA PRO A 104 22.10 -18.54 15.37
C PRO A 104 22.79 -17.22 14.99
N ASP A 105 24.12 -17.19 14.97
CA ASP A 105 24.90 -15.99 14.60
C ASP A 105 24.72 -15.63 13.12
N HIS A 106 24.73 -16.61 12.22
CA HIS A 106 24.48 -16.37 10.79
C HIS A 106 23.03 -15.98 10.51
N ARG A 107 22.06 -16.56 11.22
CA ARG A 107 20.66 -16.12 11.17
C ARG A 107 20.53 -14.66 11.56
N ARG A 108 21.13 -14.28 12.69
CA ARG A 108 21.12 -12.89 13.15
C ARG A 108 21.78 -11.94 12.15
N ALA A 109 22.93 -12.31 11.58
CA ALA A 109 23.59 -11.51 10.55
C ALA A 109 22.71 -11.33 9.29
N THR A 110 22.00 -12.38 8.88
CA THR A 110 21.06 -12.33 7.74
C THR A 110 19.91 -11.35 8.02
N TYR A 111 19.32 -11.44 9.22
CA TYR A 111 18.26 -10.53 9.65
C TYR A 111 18.73 -9.08 9.77
N GLU A 112 19.91 -8.83 10.36
CA GLU A 112 20.51 -7.50 10.48
C GLU A 112 20.77 -6.87 9.11
N LYS A 113 21.28 -7.65 8.15
CA LYS A 113 21.47 -7.17 6.77
C LYS A 113 20.14 -6.77 6.13
N ALA A 114 19.14 -7.65 6.17
CA ALA A 114 17.83 -7.37 5.59
C ALA A 114 17.12 -6.17 6.27
N TRP A 115 17.33 -6.00 7.58
CA TRP A 115 16.84 -4.86 8.35
C TRP A 115 17.51 -3.55 7.92
N ALA A 116 18.84 -3.54 7.80
CA ALA A 116 19.61 -2.36 7.40
C ALA A 116 19.35 -1.93 5.96
N GLU A 117 19.09 -2.88 5.04
CA GLU A 117 18.75 -2.57 3.65
C GLU A 117 17.31 -2.06 3.47
N GLY A 118 16.44 -2.23 4.47
CA GLY A 118 15.10 -1.66 4.51
C GLY A 118 14.10 -2.21 3.47
N GLY A 119 12.96 -1.53 3.37
CA GLY A 119 11.86 -1.92 2.47
C GLY A 119 11.32 -3.32 2.77
N PHE A 120 11.00 -4.08 1.72
CA PHE A 120 10.42 -5.42 1.85
C PHE A 120 11.44 -6.55 1.99
N ARG A 121 12.73 -6.26 2.14
CA ARG A 121 13.78 -7.30 2.21
C ARG A 121 13.62 -8.22 3.41
N PHE A 122 13.34 -7.67 4.58
CA PHE A 122 13.07 -8.47 5.77
C PHE A 122 11.83 -9.39 5.61
N TRP A 123 10.89 -9.01 4.74
CA TRP A 123 9.71 -9.81 4.43
C TRP A 123 9.98 -10.90 3.39
N VAL A 124 10.63 -10.57 2.27
CA VAL A 124 10.73 -11.45 1.09
C VAL A 124 12.14 -11.75 0.59
N SER A 125 13.18 -11.52 1.42
CA SER A 125 14.57 -11.82 1.06
C SER A 125 15.38 -12.53 2.15
N ILE A 126 14.75 -12.96 3.25
CA ILE A 126 15.38 -13.79 4.28
C ILE A 126 15.32 -15.26 3.85
N TYR A 127 15.05 -16.22 4.74
CA TYR A 127 15.05 -17.64 4.40
C TYR A 127 13.82 -18.10 3.61
N LYS A 128 13.98 -19.02 2.66
CA LYS A 128 12.90 -19.51 1.78
C LYS A 128 11.78 -20.25 2.52
N ASP A 129 12.05 -20.77 3.72
CA ASP A 129 11.09 -21.48 4.56
C ASP A 129 10.32 -20.57 5.51
N ASN A 130 10.68 -19.28 5.60
CA ASN A 130 10.12 -18.35 6.60
C ASN A 130 8.62 -18.08 6.45
N LEU A 131 8.09 -18.14 5.22
CA LEU A 131 6.63 -18.00 4.97
C LEU A 131 5.87 -19.33 5.00
N PHE A 132 6.56 -20.46 5.08
CA PHE A 132 5.96 -21.78 4.94
C PHE A 132 6.04 -22.64 6.21
N ASP A 133 6.82 -22.24 7.21
CA ASP A 133 6.90 -22.92 8.51
C ASP A 133 6.71 -21.92 9.67
N GLY A 134 5.85 -22.26 10.63
CA GLY A 134 5.53 -21.37 11.74
C GLY A 134 6.69 -21.18 12.74
N LYS A 135 7.57 -22.18 12.90
CA LYS A 135 8.70 -22.10 13.84
C LYS A 135 9.81 -21.23 13.28
N THR A 136 10.08 -21.33 11.99
CA THR A 136 11.05 -20.46 11.29
C THR A 136 10.56 -19.02 11.29
N ASN A 137 9.26 -18.81 11.04
CA ASN A 137 8.61 -17.51 11.09
C ASN A 137 8.72 -16.86 12.47
N GLU A 138 8.52 -17.63 13.54
CA GLU A 138 8.67 -17.17 14.92
C GLU A 138 10.08 -16.62 15.21
N GLU A 139 11.14 -17.21 14.63
CA GLU A 139 12.51 -16.70 14.77
C GLU A 139 12.69 -15.31 14.14
N SER A 140 12.12 -15.09 12.95
CA SER A 140 12.15 -13.76 12.32
C SER A 140 11.31 -12.74 13.12
N TYR A 141 10.16 -13.17 13.66
CA TYR A 141 9.31 -12.32 14.48
C TYR A 141 10.01 -11.88 15.76
N LYS A 142 10.73 -12.79 16.44
CA LYS A 142 11.53 -12.45 17.63
C LYS A 142 12.54 -11.34 17.32
N PHE A 143 13.21 -11.42 16.18
CA PHE A 143 14.12 -10.37 15.74
C PHE A 143 13.38 -9.04 15.49
N TRP A 144 12.27 -9.05 14.76
CA TRP A 144 11.45 -7.85 14.54
C TRP A 144 10.97 -7.23 15.86
N ALA A 145 10.49 -8.05 16.79
CA ALA A 145 10.01 -7.62 18.08
C ALA A 145 11.16 -7.02 18.90
N GLU A 146 12.34 -7.65 18.94
CA GLU A 146 13.52 -7.11 19.61
C GLU A 146 13.89 -5.71 19.09
N LYS A 147 14.00 -5.55 17.76
CA LYS A 147 14.38 -4.28 17.12
C LYS A 147 13.34 -3.19 17.34
N THR A 148 12.06 -3.53 17.20
CA THR A 148 10.96 -2.59 17.41
C THR A 148 10.83 -2.17 18.87
N ARG A 149 10.92 -3.13 19.80
CA ARG A 149 10.82 -2.88 21.25
C ARG A 149 11.94 -2.00 21.79
N ALA A 150 13.11 -1.98 21.14
CA ALA A 150 14.20 -1.08 21.50
C ALA A 150 13.91 0.40 21.18
N ARG A 151 12.93 0.68 20.31
CA ARG A 151 12.56 2.03 19.85
C ARG A 151 11.42 2.66 20.68
N VAL A 152 10.64 1.85 21.40
CA VAL A 152 9.51 2.30 22.22
C VAL A 152 9.92 2.37 23.70
N GLN A 153 9.79 3.56 24.29
CA GLN A 153 10.27 3.86 25.64
C GLN A 153 9.30 3.42 26.74
N ASP A 154 7.99 3.68 26.56
CA ASP A 154 6.98 3.28 27.54
C ASP A 154 6.76 1.75 27.49
N PRO A 155 6.94 1.03 28.62
CA PRO A 155 6.77 -0.43 28.64
C PRO A 155 5.37 -0.92 28.25
N LYS A 156 4.31 -0.17 28.58
CA LYS A 156 2.93 -0.54 28.26
C LYS A 156 2.66 -0.37 26.77
N GLU A 157 3.06 0.76 26.19
CA GLU A 157 2.92 0.99 24.74
C GLU A 157 3.73 0.00 23.95
N ARG A 158 4.93 -0.34 24.42
CA ARG A 158 5.78 -1.35 23.82
C ARG A 158 5.13 -2.73 23.78
N ASP A 159 4.39 -3.10 24.83
CA ASP A 159 3.64 -4.35 24.87
C ASP A 159 2.40 -4.34 23.97
N LEU A 160 1.85 -3.17 23.65
CA LEU A 160 0.75 -3.01 22.68
C LEU A 160 1.25 -3.03 21.23
N LEU A 161 2.30 -2.27 20.94
CA LEU A 161 2.81 -2.03 19.58
C LEU A 161 3.69 -3.19 19.07
N ALA A 162 4.41 -3.86 19.96
CA ALA A 162 5.35 -4.93 19.62
C ALA A 162 5.31 -6.04 20.68
N THR A 163 4.23 -6.82 20.65
CA THR A 163 4.01 -7.94 21.57
C THR A 163 5.16 -8.95 21.51
N LEU A 164 5.46 -9.63 22.62
CA LEU A 164 6.43 -10.74 22.61
C LEU A 164 5.83 -12.02 22.03
N GLN A 165 4.51 -12.17 22.15
CA GLN A 165 3.77 -13.24 21.50
C GLN A 165 3.37 -12.79 20.10
N MET A 166 3.73 -13.59 19.10
CA MET A 166 3.39 -13.36 17.71
C MET A 166 1.86 -13.41 17.52
N PRO A 167 1.19 -12.29 17.17
CA PRO A 167 -0.27 -12.24 17.09
C PRO A 167 -0.81 -13.03 15.88
N HIS A 168 -0.01 -13.10 14.83
CA HIS A 168 -0.18 -13.92 13.63
C HIS A 168 1.20 -14.11 13.00
N CYS A 169 1.39 -15.11 12.14
CA CYS A 169 2.65 -15.29 11.42
C CYS A 169 3.08 -13.98 10.75
N PHE A 170 4.32 -13.57 10.96
CA PHE A 170 4.91 -12.39 10.36
C PHE A 170 4.89 -12.51 8.83
N GLY A 171 4.43 -11.47 8.14
CA GLY A 171 4.37 -11.45 6.68
C GLY A 171 3.20 -12.22 6.04
N ILE A 172 2.26 -12.77 6.83
CA ILE A 172 1.01 -13.37 6.30
C ILE A 172 0.07 -12.30 5.73
N LYS A 173 0.10 -11.09 6.31
CA LYS A 173 -0.43 -9.86 5.73
C LYS A 173 0.74 -9.07 5.16
N ARG A 174 0.48 -8.21 4.15
CA ARG A 174 1.50 -7.30 3.61
C ARG A 174 2.00 -6.36 4.71
N PRO A 175 3.30 -6.36 5.05
CA PRO A 175 3.84 -5.46 6.07
C PRO A 175 3.71 -3.99 5.64
N CYS A 176 3.42 -3.12 6.61
CA CYS A 176 3.54 -1.68 6.40
C CYS A 176 5.00 -1.26 6.55
N LEU A 177 5.44 -0.36 5.68
CA LEU A 177 6.73 0.29 5.84
C LEU A 177 6.55 1.54 6.71
N GLU A 178 7.53 1.81 7.54
CA GLU A 178 7.57 2.97 8.41
C GLU A 178 8.97 3.56 8.44
N HIS A 179 9.07 4.82 8.81
CA HIS A 179 10.34 5.53 8.94
C HIS A 179 10.67 5.77 10.42
N ASP A 180 9.81 6.52 11.12
CA ASP A 180 9.97 6.90 12.52
C ASP A 180 8.70 6.69 13.35
N TYR A 181 7.80 5.79 12.92
CA TYR A 181 6.47 5.62 13.52
C TYR A 181 6.57 5.31 15.03
N PHE A 182 7.46 4.38 15.40
CA PHE A 182 7.65 3.98 16.79
C PHE A 182 8.31 5.08 17.65
N GLU A 183 9.16 5.92 17.07
CA GLU A 183 9.74 7.08 17.74
C GLU A 183 8.70 8.16 18.02
N GLN A 184 7.74 8.36 17.11
CA GLN A 184 6.65 9.32 17.31
C GLN A 184 5.76 8.94 18.50
N CYS A 185 5.61 7.64 18.80
CA CYS A 185 4.89 7.18 19.99
C CYS A 185 5.53 7.65 21.31
N ASN A 186 6.84 7.92 21.34
CA ASN A 186 7.53 8.34 22.57
C ASN A 186 7.29 9.81 22.95
N ARG A 187 6.56 10.57 22.13
CA ARG A 187 6.33 11.99 22.37
C ARG A 187 5.30 12.15 23.49
N SER A 188 5.52 13.10 24.39
CA SER A 188 4.61 13.37 25.52
C SER A 188 3.21 13.85 25.11
N ASN A 189 2.99 14.11 23.82
CA ASN A 189 1.72 14.56 23.26
C ASN A 189 1.06 13.50 22.36
N VAL A 190 1.52 12.24 22.44
CA VAL A 190 0.96 11.10 21.72
C VAL A 190 0.57 10.05 22.75
N ASP A 191 -0.68 9.59 22.69
CA ASP A 191 -1.20 8.53 23.56
C ASP A 191 -1.61 7.32 22.71
N ILE A 192 -1.17 6.13 23.09
CA ILE A 192 -1.60 4.87 22.46
C ILE A 192 -2.73 4.22 23.27
N ILE A 193 -3.90 4.08 22.64
CA ILE A 193 -5.12 3.56 23.28
C ILE A 193 -5.46 2.17 22.74
N ASP A 194 -5.48 1.16 23.61
CA ASP A 194 -5.89 -0.20 23.26
C ASP A 194 -7.42 -0.35 23.19
N ILE A 195 -7.95 -0.23 21.97
CA ILE A 195 -9.36 -0.43 21.69
C ILE A 195 -9.77 -1.91 21.55
N LYS A 196 -8.82 -2.86 21.53
CA LYS A 196 -9.13 -4.28 21.46
C LYS A 196 -9.65 -4.79 22.79
N THR A 197 -9.06 -4.34 23.89
CA THR A 197 -9.51 -4.68 25.25
C THR A 197 -10.55 -3.70 25.78
N ASN A 198 -10.48 -2.42 25.40
CA ASN A 198 -11.42 -1.39 25.81
C ASN A 198 -12.02 -0.64 24.60
N PRO A 199 -12.99 -1.25 23.88
CA PRO A 199 -13.48 -0.72 22.62
C PRO A 199 -14.22 0.61 22.78
N VAL A 200 -14.27 1.38 21.69
CA VAL A 200 -15.07 2.61 21.59
C VAL A 200 -16.55 2.27 21.79
N LYS A 201 -17.18 2.90 22.78
CA LYS A 201 -18.60 2.75 23.09
C LYS A 201 -19.46 3.68 22.25
N GLU A 202 -19.11 4.98 22.24
CA GLU A 202 -19.79 5.98 21.43
C GLU A 202 -18.93 7.23 21.22
N PHE A 203 -19.20 7.94 20.13
CA PHE A 203 -18.68 9.30 19.91
C PHE A 203 -19.60 10.33 20.56
N THR A 204 -18.98 11.33 21.19
CA THR A 204 -19.66 12.50 21.73
C THR A 204 -19.57 13.65 20.72
N LYS A 205 -20.08 14.84 21.08
CA LYS A 205 -19.95 16.02 20.22
C LYS A 205 -18.50 16.52 20.13
N THR A 206 -17.70 16.24 21.15
CA THR A 206 -16.36 16.77 21.40
C THR A 206 -15.29 15.70 21.44
N GLY A 207 -15.64 14.42 21.26
CA GLY A 207 -14.69 13.35 21.48
C GLY A 207 -15.28 11.94 21.38
N LEU A 208 -14.76 11.02 22.19
CA LEU A 208 -15.24 9.63 22.28
C LEU A 208 -15.20 9.10 23.71
N VAL A 209 -16.04 8.08 23.96
CA VAL A 209 -16.12 7.36 25.23
C VAL A 209 -15.81 5.89 24.98
N LEU A 210 -14.92 5.32 25.79
CA LEU A 210 -14.59 3.90 25.77
C LEU A 210 -15.59 3.08 26.60
N LYS A 211 -15.54 1.75 26.48
CA LYS A 211 -16.48 0.84 27.14
C LYS A 211 -16.44 0.93 28.67
N ASP A 212 -15.26 1.11 29.25
CA ASP A 212 -15.06 1.30 30.69
C ASP A 212 -15.56 2.66 31.22
N GLY A 213 -15.96 3.57 30.32
CA GLY A 213 -16.40 4.91 30.68
C GLY A 213 -15.28 5.95 30.68
N THR A 214 -14.08 5.63 30.19
CA THR A 214 -13.01 6.63 29.96
C THR A 214 -13.43 7.60 28.85
N HIS A 215 -13.24 8.91 29.08
CA HIS A 215 -13.57 9.98 28.14
C HIS A 215 -12.30 10.56 27.50
N HIS A 216 -12.29 10.62 26.17
CA HIS A 216 -11.31 11.39 25.40
C HIS A 216 -12.06 12.54 24.73
N ASP A 217 -12.15 13.67 25.45
CA ASP A 217 -12.84 14.89 25.01
C ASP A 217 -11.86 15.92 24.40
N ASP A 218 -12.41 17.04 23.91
CA ASP A 218 -11.70 18.12 23.22
C ASP A 218 -10.95 17.69 21.95
N LEU A 219 -11.49 16.73 21.20
CA LEU A 219 -10.96 16.34 19.90
C LEU A 219 -11.48 17.28 18.81
N ASP A 220 -10.55 17.90 18.08
CA ASP A 220 -10.84 18.79 16.95
C ASP A 220 -10.93 18.01 15.63
N VAL A 221 -10.21 16.89 15.54
CA VAL A 221 -10.08 16.08 14.32
C VAL A 221 -10.20 14.59 14.62
N GLY A 222 -10.96 13.88 13.79
CA GLY A 222 -11.01 12.42 13.78
C GLY A 222 -10.48 11.86 12.47
N ALA A 223 -9.36 11.15 12.47
CA ALA A 223 -8.91 10.40 11.31
C ALA A 223 -9.35 8.94 11.40
N ILE A 224 -10.09 8.51 10.39
CA ILE A 224 -10.57 7.13 10.29
C ILE A 224 -9.70 6.40 9.26
N ALA A 225 -8.74 5.63 9.77
CA ALA A 225 -7.77 4.84 9.01
C ALA A 225 -8.03 3.33 9.19
N THR A 226 -9.30 2.93 9.23
CA THR A 226 -9.77 1.56 9.45
C THR A 226 -9.74 0.68 8.20
N GLY A 227 -8.93 1.05 7.21
CA GLY A 227 -8.82 0.28 5.98
C GLY A 227 -10.06 0.33 5.09
N PHE A 228 -10.25 -0.74 4.34
CA PHE A 228 -11.25 -0.80 3.28
C PHE A 228 -11.74 -2.25 3.09
N ASP A 229 -12.98 -2.43 2.61
CA ASP A 229 -13.53 -3.76 2.30
C ASP A 229 -12.98 -4.30 0.97
N VAL A 230 -12.42 -5.51 0.98
CA VAL A 230 -11.71 -6.17 -0.13
C VAL A 230 -12.46 -7.32 -0.79
N VAL A 231 -13.55 -7.83 -0.18
CA VAL A 231 -14.19 -9.09 -0.60
C VAL A 231 -15.67 -8.93 -0.86
N THR A 232 -16.38 -8.15 -0.04
CA THR A 232 -17.84 -8.01 -0.15
C THR A 232 -18.30 -6.72 -0.83
N GLY A 233 -17.34 -5.89 -1.27
CA GLY A 233 -17.49 -4.48 -1.63
C GLY A 233 -18.79 -4.07 -2.32
N ALA A 234 -19.85 -3.88 -1.53
CA ALA A 234 -21.19 -3.46 -1.93
C ALA A 234 -21.89 -4.39 -2.94
N GLU A 235 -23.23 -4.36 -2.96
CA GLU A 235 -23.94 -4.61 -4.22
C GLU A 235 -23.41 -3.60 -5.24
N ILE A 236 -22.40 -4.01 -6.02
CA ILE A 236 -22.00 -3.26 -7.20
C ILE A 236 -23.22 -3.33 -8.11
N PRO A 237 -23.81 -2.18 -8.50
CA PRO A 237 -24.93 -2.19 -9.43
C PRO A 237 -24.54 -3.04 -10.65
N PRO A 238 -25.44 -3.86 -11.21
CA PRO A 238 -25.11 -4.69 -12.35
C PRO A 238 -24.48 -3.83 -13.46
N VAL A 239 -23.24 -4.19 -13.83
CA VAL A 239 -22.48 -3.54 -14.91
C VAL A 239 -22.39 -4.54 -16.05
N SER A 240 -23.13 -4.27 -17.12
CA SER A 240 -22.96 -4.97 -18.38
C SER A 240 -21.65 -4.57 -19.04
N SER A 241 -20.83 -5.54 -19.45
CA SER A 241 -19.62 -5.29 -20.24
C SER A 241 -19.15 -6.51 -21.03
N ARG A 242 -18.56 -6.24 -22.20
CA ARG A 242 -17.87 -7.17 -23.08
C ARG A 242 -16.48 -7.53 -22.55
N ARG A 243 -16.06 -8.77 -22.82
CA ARG A 243 -14.71 -9.27 -22.53
C ARG A 243 -13.88 -9.34 -23.80
N GLY A 244 -12.80 -8.56 -23.88
CA GLY A 244 -11.94 -8.54 -25.06
C GLY A 244 -11.19 -9.84 -25.35
N PHE A 245 -11.18 -10.80 -24.42
CA PHE A 245 -10.59 -12.13 -24.66
C PHE A 245 -11.48 -13.10 -25.45
N CYS A 246 -12.80 -12.86 -25.52
CA CYS A 246 -13.76 -13.82 -26.09
C CYS A 246 -15.14 -13.26 -26.47
N ASP A 247 -15.33 -11.94 -26.43
CA ASP A 247 -16.58 -11.23 -26.77
C ASP A 247 -17.79 -11.54 -25.85
N ALA A 248 -17.61 -12.36 -24.81
CA ALA A 248 -18.70 -12.65 -23.87
C ALA A 248 -19.13 -11.39 -23.12
N HIS A 249 -20.45 -11.25 -22.95
CA HIS A 249 -21.05 -10.19 -22.14
C HIS A 249 -21.47 -10.73 -20.78
N MET A 250 -21.08 -10.03 -19.71
CA MET A 250 -21.46 -10.37 -18.33
C MET A 250 -22.23 -9.20 -17.73
N HIS A 251 -23.15 -9.49 -16.81
CA HIS A 251 -24.09 -8.51 -16.27
C HIS A 251 -23.83 -8.11 -14.82
N ASN A 252 -22.92 -8.80 -14.12
CA ASN A 252 -22.47 -8.41 -12.78
C ASN A 252 -20.96 -8.60 -12.62
N TRP A 253 -20.39 -7.83 -11.71
CA TRP A 253 -18.94 -7.71 -11.55
C TRP A 253 -18.26 -9.00 -11.08
N SER A 254 -18.94 -9.82 -10.26
CA SER A 254 -18.39 -11.09 -9.77
C SER A 254 -18.16 -12.08 -10.91
N GLU A 255 -19.16 -12.23 -11.80
CA GLU A 255 -19.03 -13.03 -13.02
C GLU A 255 -17.91 -12.51 -13.93
N CYS A 256 -17.76 -11.19 -14.02
CA CYS A 256 -16.66 -10.57 -14.77
C CYS A 256 -15.29 -11.03 -14.27
N ILE A 257 -15.07 -10.94 -12.96
CA ILE A 257 -13.80 -11.29 -12.32
C ILE A 257 -13.50 -12.77 -12.53
N ASP A 258 -14.45 -13.64 -12.22
CA ASP A 258 -14.26 -15.08 -12.31
C ASP A 258 -13.95 -15.53 -13.74
N HIS A 259 -14.67 -14.96 -14.71
CA HIS A 259 -14.46 -15.28 -16.13
C HIS A 259 -13.11 -14.78 -16.66
N ILE A 260 -12.71 -13.55 -16.31
CA ILE A 260 -11.39 -13.01 -16.69
C ILE A 260 -10.27 -13.84 -16.07
N ALA A 261 -10.41 -14.20 -14.79
CA ALA A 261 -9.44 -15.04 -14.09
C ALA A 261 -9.25 -16.40 -14.76
N GLU A 262 -10.30 -16.98 -15.34
CA GLU A 262 -10.19 -18.24 -16.11
C GLU A 262 -9.28 -18.10 -17.34
N HIS A 263 -9.35 -16.98 -18.07
CA HIS A 263 -8.45 -16.72 -19.21
C HIS A 263 -6.99 -16.61 -18.76
N PHE A 264 -6.72 -15.92 -17.65
CA PHE A 264 -5.37 -15.83 -17.08
C PHE A 264 -4.85 -17.18 -16.60
N ARG A 265 -5.69 -18.00 -15.94
CA ARG A 265 -5.31 -19.36 -15.54
C ARG A 265 -4.97 -20.27 -16.73
N LYS A 266 -5.54 -19.99 -17.90
CA LYS A 266 -5.21 -20.66 -19.17
C LYS A 266 -3.99 -20.05 -19.89
N GLY A 267 -3.30 -19.10 -19.26
CA GLY A 267 -2.08 -18.49 -19.77
C GLY A 267 -2.28 -17.33 -20.74
N LYS A 268 -3.51 -16.80 -20.89
CA LYS A 268 -3.69 -15.56 -21.65
C LYS A 268 -3.08 -14.39 -20.88
N MET A 269 -2.49 -13.44 -21.60
CA MET A 269 -1.99 -12.17 -21.08
C MET A 269 -2.82 -11.01 -21.63
N MET A 270 -2.67 -9.81 -21.08
CA MET A 270 -3.43 -8.63 -21.56
C MET A 270 -3.24 -8.32 -23.05
N GLY A 271 -2.12 -8.74 -23.67
CA GLY A 271 -1.91 -8.60 -25.11
C GLY A 271 -2.86 -9.42 -25.99
N TYR A 272 -3.64 -10.34 -25.41
CA TYR A 272 -4.69 -11.08 -26.12
C TYR A 272 -6.05 -10.37 -26.07
N TRP A 273 -6.16 -9.26 -25.33
CA TRP A 273 -7.40 -8.50 -25.21
C TRP A 273 -7.65 -7.67 -26.48
N LYS A 274 -8.86 -7.75 -27.04
CA LYS A 274 -9.27 -6.97 -28.22
C LYS A 274 -10.47 -6.09 -27.93
N GLY A 275 -10.43 -4.84 -28.38
CA GLY A 275 -11.53 -3.87 -28.28
C GLY A 275 -11.84 -3.42 -26.86
N GLU A 276 -12.86 -2.57 -26.74
CA GLU A 276 -13.27 -1.97 -25.47
C GLU A 276 -14.12 -2.89 -24.59
N HIS A 277 -14.41 -2.42 -23.37
CA HIS A 277 -15.35 -3.04 -22.45
C HIS A 277 -16.82 -2.96 -22.90
N GLU A 278 -17.16 -2.13 -23.89
CA GLU A 278 -18.55 -1.91 -24.36
C GLU A 278 -19.53 -1.64 -23.21
N PHE A 279 -19.14 -0.77 -22.28
CA PHE A 279 -20.04 -0.33 -21.23
C PHE A 279 -21.26 0.40 -21.83
N GLU A 280 -22.39 0.32 -21.12
CA GLU A 280 -23.53 1.21 -21.38
C GLU A 280 -23.09 2.68 -21.32
N SER A 281 -23.68 3.56 -22.14
CA SER A 281 -23.21 4.93 -22.34
C SER A 281 -22.99 5.71 -21.04
N GLU A 282 -23.93 5.62 -20.10
CA GLU A 282 -23.83 6.29 -18.79
C GLU A 282 -22.59 5.84 -17.99
N LYS A 283 -22.18 4.57 -18.14
CA LYS A 283 -21.01 4.00 -17.47
C LYS A 283 -19.73 4.26 -18.26
N ALA A 284 -19.81 4.24 -19.60
CA ALA A 284 -18.69 4.58 -20.47
C ALA A 284 -18.21 6.02 -20.23
N ASP A 285 -19.15 6.97 -20.07
CA ASP A 285 -18.85 8.37 -19.77
C ASP A 285 -18.02 8.55 -18.49
N LEU A 286 -18.19 7.66 -17.50
CA LEU A 286 -17.45 7.71 -16.23
C LEU A 286 -16.01 7.19 -16.34
N VAL A 287 -15.66 6.51 -17.43
CA VAL A 287 -14.35 5.88 -17.63
C VAL A 287 -13.65 6.35 -18.90
N MET A 288 -14.09 7.47 -19.48
CA MET A 288 -13.50 8.03 -20.72
C MET A 288 -12.00 8.38 -20.58
N ASP A 289 -11.57 8.70 -19.36
CA ASP A 289 -10.16 9.01 -19.04
C ASP A 289 -9.38 7.77 -18.54
N ALA A 290 -10.01 6.59 -18.51
CA ALA A 290 -9.32 5.35 -18.14
C ALA A 290 -8.50 4.82 -19.32
N ILE A 291 -7.38 4.16 -19.01
CA ILE A 291 -6.58 3.49 -20.02
C ILE A 291 -7.39 2.33 -20.62
N PRO A 292 -7.61 2.31 -21.94
CA PRO A 292 -8.30 1.22 -22.59
C PRO A 292 -7.61 -0.13 -22.32
N PRO A 293 -8.37 -1.22 -22.08
CA PRO A 293 -7.77 -2.48 -21.64
C PRO A 293 -6.78 -3.10 -22.62
N TYR A 294 -6.94 -2.83 -23.92
CA TYR A 294 -6.02 -3.30 -24.95
C TYR A 294 -4.68 -2.56 -24.96
N LEU A 295 -4.59 -1.37 -24.35
CA LEU A 295 -3.32 -0.64 -24.22
C LEU A 295 -2.54 -1.06 -22.98
N ILE A 296 -3.16 -1.77 -22.02
CA ILE A 296 -2.52 -2.17 -20.76
C ILE A 296 -1.24 -2.98 -21.00
N LYS A 297 -1.21 -3.82 -22.04
CA LYS A 297 -0.02 -4.62 -22.38
C LYS A 297 1.13 -3.74 -22.86
N ASP A 298 0.83 -2.73 -23.66
CA ASP A 298 1.84 -1.80 -24.17
C ASP A 298 2.30 -0.83 -23.06
N GLU A 299 1.39 -0.42 -22.18
CA GLU A 299 1.73 0.34 -20.96
C GLU A 299 2.69 -0.45 -20.04
N LEU A 300 2.42 -1.74 -19.83
CA LEU A 300 3.30 -2.63 -19.06
C LEU A 300 4.72 -2.70 -19.65
N GLU A 301 4.84 -2.62 -20.97
CA GLU A 301 6.11 -2.66 -21.70
C GLU A 301 6.76 -1.27 -21.83
N THR A 302 6.11 -0.21 -21.35
CA THR A 302 6.60 1.17 -21.49
C THR A 302 7.72 1.47 -20.49
N VAL A 303 8.86 1.93 -21.00
CA VAL A 303 10.09 2.18 -20.21
C VAL A 303 9.96 3.38 -19.26
N THR A 304 9.04 4.29 -19.55
CA THR A 304 8.83 5.52 -18.77
C THR A 304 7.41 5.55 -18.21
N PRO A 305 7.22 5.50 -16.88
CA PRO A 305 5.90 5.55 -16.28
C PRO A 305 5.29 6.95 -16.42
N PHE A 306 3.96 7.00 -16.54
CA PHE A 306 3.17 8.24 -16.53
C PHE A 306 3.27 8.95 -15.16
N PRO A 307 3.67 10.24 -15.09
CA PRO A 307 3.59 11.04 -13.87
C PRO A 307 2.26 11.80 -13.82
N ALA A 308 1.41 11.49 -12.83
CA ALA A 308 0.11 12.15 -12.65
C ALA A 308 0.22 13.63 -12.25
N THR A 309 1.38 14.08 -11.77
CA THR A 309 1.59 15.40 -11.15
C THR A 309 2.26 16.44 -12.05
N ASP A 310 2.85 16.04 -13.18
CA ASP A 310 3.53 16.97 -14.10
C ASP A 310 3.23 16.68 -15.58
N ARG A 311 2.37 17.52 -16.16
CA ARG A 311 1.99 17.49 -17.58
C ARG A 311 3.02 18.13 -18.51
N THR A 312 4.05 18.79 -17.98
CA THR A 312 5.06 19.54 -18.73
C THR A 312 6.36 18.78 -18.95
N MET A 313 6.55 17.66 -18.25
CA MET A 313 7.70 16.79 -18.49
C MET A 313 7.67 16.20 -19.92
N ARG A 314 8.84 16.21 -20.60
CA ARG A 314 9.04 15.56 -21.91
C ARG A 314 8.63 14.09 -21.92
N THR A 315 8.71 13.41 -20.78
CA THR A 315 8.34 12.02 -20.59
C THR A 315 6.83 11.78 -20.74
N THR A 316 5.99 12.69 -20.26
CA THR A 316 4.53 12.62 -20.41
C THR A 316 4.10 12.76 -21.87
N THR A 317 4.71 13.70 -22.61
CA THR A 317 4.44 13.86 -24.06
C THR A 317 4.91 12.65 -24.87
N GLN A 318 6.05 12.05 -24.52
CA GLN A 318 6.54 10.83 -25.16
C GLN A 318 5.60 9.64 -24.87
N HIS A 319 5.18 9.47 -23.62
CA HIS A 319 4.26 8.41 -23.21
C HIS A 319 2.91 8.51 -23.93
N ILE A 320 2.32 9.71 -24.01
CA ILE A 320 1.08 9.93 -24.78
C ILE A 320 1.28 9.60 -26.27
N GLY A 321 2.44 9.95 -26.84
CA GLY A 321 2.78 9.59 -28.22
C GLY A 321 2.88 8.08 -28.43
N GLU A 322 3.48 7.35 -27.50
CA GLU A 322 3.59 5.89 -27.54
C GLU A 322 2.23 5.21 -27.40
N LEU A 323 1.36 5.70 -26.51
CA LEU A 323 -0.03 5.22 -26.37
C LEU A 323 -0.83 5.43 -27.67
N GLN A 324 -0.66 6.58 -28.35
CA GLN A 324 -1.33 6.83 -29.63
C GLN A 324 -0.84 5.85 -30.71
N ILE A 325 0.46 5.60 -30.80
CA ILE A 325 1.04 4.64 -31.76
C ILE A 325 0.53 3.21 -31.47
N SER A 326 0.49 2.82 -30.19
CA SER A 326 -0.02 1.53 -29.74
C SER A 326 -1.51 1.36 -30.07
N SER A 327 -2.31 2.41 -29.87
CA SER A 327 -3.73 2.43 -30.21
C SER A 327 -3.94 2.26 -31.72
N ASP A 328 -3.26 3.07 -32.54
CA ASP A 328 -3.34 2.98 -34.00
C ASP A 328 -2.92 1.59 -34.51
N ARG A 329 -1.87 1.00 -33.92
CA ARG A 329 -1.41 -0.37 -34.26
C ARG A 329 -2.48 -1.41 -33.92
N SER A 330 -3.02 -1.36 -32.71
CA SER A 330 -4.04 -2.31 -32.23
C SER A 330 -5.29 -2.26 -33.11
N MET A 331 -5.73 -1.05 -33.47
CA MET A 331 -6.89 -0.83 -34.33
C MET A 331 -6.68 -1.37 -35.75
N ARG A 332 -5.47 -1.22 -36.31
CA ARG A 332 -5.11 -1.80 -37.63
C ARG A 332 -5.07 -3.32 -37.60
N GLU A 333 -4.53 -3.92 -36.54
CA GLU A 333 -4.49 -5.39 -36.39
C GLU A 333 -5.89 -6.02 -36.31
N TRP A 334 -6.92 -5.23 -36.05
CA TRP A 334 -8.31 -5.68 -35.95
C TRP A 334 -9.19 -5.21 -37.12
N ASP A 335 -8.58 -4.70 -38.19
CA ASP A 335 -9.28 -4.21 -39.40
C ASP A 335 -10.31 -3.09 -39.11
N MET A 336 -10.06 -2.23 -38.11
CA MET A 336 -10.99 -1.17 -37.70
C MET A 336 -10.62 0.24 -38.19
N ILE A 337 -9.44 0.43 -38.80
CA ILE A 337 -8.99 1.69 -39.42
C ILE A 337 -8.10 1.41 -40.63
#